data_AF-A0A9D7T8U3-F1
#
_entry.id   AF-A0A9D7T8U3-F1
#
_cell.length_a   1.000
_cell.length_b   1.000
_cell.length_c   1.000
_cell.angle_alpha   90.00
_cell.angle_beta   90.00
_cell.angle_gamma   90.00
#
_symmetry.space_group_name_H-M   'P 1'
#
loop_
_entity.id
_entity.type
_entity.pdbx_description
1 polymer ?
#
loop_
_entity_poly.entity_id
_entity_poly.type
_entity_poly.pdbx_seq_one_letter_code
_entity_poly.pdbx_strand_id
1 'polypeptide(L)'
;MSSGRGFRALFPGKLDADQTPDDLCVVPQRPAGSLITPVPVPTSVTKTRIILGLILASTLGLFAGVGGYTFYYGQGFSYLSNDPKACVNCHIMREQYDGWQKSPHHAVATCNDCHTPHDLIGKYLTKAENGYNHSKGFTLQDFHEPIMIKPRNATVLQNNCVSCHVQIVDGINTHAGDPKKMLDCVHCHRDVGHGPIH
;
A
#
# COMPACT_ATOMS: atom_id res chain seq x y z
N MET A 1 33.83 -29.27 21.75
CA MET A 1 34.05 -28.84 23.15
C MET A 1 32.70 -28.61 23.80
N SER A 2 32.25 -29.65 24.50
CA SER A 2 31.06 -29.67 25.35
C SER A 2 31.49 -29.23 26.75
N SER A 3 30.74 -28.34 27.40
CA SER A 3 30.98 -28.00 28.81
C SER A 3 29.65 -27.69 29.50
N GLY A 4 29.01 -28.75 29.99
CA GLY A 4 27.99 -28.66 31.02
C GLY A 4 28.57 -28.25 32.37
N ARG A 5 27.73 -27.61 33.19
CA ARG A 5 27.85 -27.46 34.65
C ARG A 5 26.40 -27.62 35.15
N GLY A 6 26.00 -28.62 35.93
CA GLY A 6 26.75 -29.49 36.83
C GLY A 6 26.80 -28.83 38.20
N PHE A 7 25.68 -28.83 38.95
CA PHE A 7 25.68 -28.50 40.36
C PHE A 7 25.37 -29.74 41.18
N ARG A 8 26.37 -30.11 41.99
CA ARG A 8 26.46 -31.32 42.80
C ARG A 8 25.89 -31.03 44.18
N ALA A 9 25.23 -32.04 44.74
CA ALA A 9 24.63 -32.05 46.06
C ALA A 9 25.63 -31.83 47.21
N LEU A 10 25.16 -31.17 48.26
CA LEU A 10 25.71 -31.26 49.62
C LEU A 10 24.68 -31.96 50.52
N PHE A 11 25.01 -33.17 50.96
CA PHE A 11 24.48 -33.78 52.18
C PHE A 11 25.26 -33.24 53.39
N PRO A 12 24.66 -33.17 54.58
CA PRO A 12 24.94 -34.27 55.52
C PRO A 12 23.74 -34.64 56.41
N GLY A 13 23.76 -35.86 56.96
CA GLY A 13 23.14 -36.11 58.26
C GLY A 13 22.19 -37.31 58.35
N LYS A 14 22.81 -38.46 58.63
CA LYS A 14 22.37 -39.57 59.51
C LYS A 14 20.95 -40.16 59.38
N LEU A 15 21.00 -41.44 59.01
CA LEU A 15 20.05 -42.50 59.30
C LEU A 15 19.88 -42.67 60.81
N ASP A 16 18.66 -42.48 61.30
CA ASP A 16 18.18 -43.14 62.51
C ASP A 16 17.01 -44.03 62.09
N ALA A 17 17.25 -45.33 62.23
CA ALA A 17 16.30 -46.40 61.97
C ALA A 17 15.50 -46.63 63.25
N ASP A 18 14.29 -46.10 63.35
CA ASP A 18 13.23 -46.61 64.23
C ASP A 18 11.93 -45.85 63.97
N GLN A 19 11.04 -46.37 63.11
CA GLN A 19 9.59 -46.25 63.32
C GLN A 19 8.79 -47.05 62.29
N THR A 20 7.75 -47.64 62.83
CA THR A 20 6.91 -48.74 62.35
C THR A 20 6.12 -48.44 61.06
N PRO A 21 5.71 -49.45 60.27
CA PRO A 21 5.11 -49.26 58.94
C PRO A 21 3.65 -48.77 58.91
N ASP A 22 3.05 -48.42 60.05
CA ASP A 22 1.59 -48.55 60.16
C ASP A 22 0.79 -47.23 60.13
N ASP A 23 1.42 -46.04 59.98
CA ASP A 23 0.74 -44.80 60.41
C ASP A 23 0.71 -43.58 59.47
N LEU A 24 0.96 -43.66 58.15
CA LEU A 24 0.72 -42.50 57.27
C LEU A 24 0.26 -42.84 55.84
N CYS A 25 -0.95 -43.36 55.73
CA CYS A 25 -1.81 -43.16 54.57
C CYS A 25 -3.24 -42.83 55.04
N VAL A 26 -3.38 -41.81 55.89
CA VAL A 26 -4.70 -41.17 56.09
C VAL A 26 -4.99 -40.37 54.83
N VAL A 27 -5.52 -41.04 53.81
CA VAL A 27 -6.27 -40.39 52.75
C VAL A 27 -7.47 -39.75 53.44
N PRO A 28 -7.64 -38.42 53.42
CA PRO A 28 -8.84 -37.81 53.97
C PRO A 28 -10.03 -38.41 53.22
N GLN A 29 -10.84 -39.20 53.93
CA GLN A 29 -12.06 -39.78 53.39
C GLN A 29 -12.97 -38.62 52.99
N ARG A 30 -13.04 -38.34 51.69
CA ARG A 30 -14.04 -37.42 51.15
C ARG A 30 -15.40 -38.00 51.52
N PRO A 31 -16.32 -37.20 52.10
CA PRO A 31 -17.64 -37.69 52.45
C PRO A 31 -18.33 -38.28 51.21
N ALA A 32 -18.76 -39.54 51.33
CA ALA A 32 -19.57 -40.22 50.34
C ALA A 32 -20.90 -39.45 50.22
N GLY A 33 -21.04 -38.64 49.17
CA GLY A 33 -22.23 -37.80 48.97
C GLY A 33 -21.99 -36.48 48.25
N SER A 34 -20.74 -36.09 47.95
CA SER A 34 -20.52 -34.94 47.07
C SER A 34 -20.81 -35.34 45.62
N LEU A 35 -22.07 -35.17 45.22
CA LEU A 35 -22.48 -35.07 43.83
C LEU A 35 -21.55 -34.06 43.15
N ILE A 36 -20.70 -34.56 42.25
CA ILE A 36 -19.99 -33.72 41.29
C ILE A 36 -21.08 -33.15 40.38
N THR A 37 -21.66 -32.03 40.77
CA THR A 37 -22.57 -31.31 39.88
C THR A 37 -21.74 -30.80 38.71
N PRO A 38 -22.16 -31.03 37.46
CA PRO A 38 -21.47 -30.43 36.32
C PRO A 38 -21.54 -28.92 36.50
N VAL A 39 -20.37 -28.28 36.58
CA VAL A 39 -20.28 -26.82 36.58
C VAL A 39 -20.89 -26.33 35.26
N PRO A 40 -21.98 -25.54 35.27
CA PRO A 40 -22.56 -25.03 34.06
C PRO A 40 -21.60 -24.01 33.45
N VAL A 41 -20.89 -24.40 32.38
CA VAL A 41 -20.13 -23.44 31.58
C VAL A 41 -21.15 -22.53 30.88
N PRO A 42 -21.07 -21.20 31.04
CA PRO A 42 -22.04 -20.28 30.44
C PRO A 42 -21.95 -20.36 28.90
N THR A 43 -22.92 -21.03 28.30
CA THR A 43 -23.04 -21.22 26.84
C THR A 43 -23.22 -19.92 26.06
N SER A 44 -23.61 -18.82 26.73
CA SER A 44 -23.79 -17.51 26.12
C SER A 44 -22.47 -16.87 25.67
N VAL A 45 -21.37 -17.11 26.38
CA VAL A 45 -20.05 -16.53 26.03
C VAL A 45 -19.54 -17.12 24.71
N THR A 46 -19.78 -18.41 24.48
CA THR A 46 -19.38 -19.10 23.25
C THR A 46 -20.25 -18.68 22.06
N LYS A 47 -21.57 -18.54 22.25
CA LYS A 47 -22.50 -18.15 21.19
C LYS A 47 -22.24 -16.70 20.71
N THR A 48 -21.99 -15.78 21.63
CA THR A 48 -21.64 -14.39 21.29
C THR A 48 -20.32 -14.30 20.53
N ARG A 49 -19.30 -15.07 20.92
CA ARG A 49 -18.01 -15.13 20.20
C ARG A 49 -18.15 -15.69 18.78
N ILE A 50 -18.97 -16.72 18.59
CA ILE A 50 -19.25 -17.29 17.27
C ILE A 50 -19.97 -16.27 16.39
N ILE A 51 -21.01 -15.60 16.92
CA ILE A 51 -21.75 -14.56 16.17
C ILE A 51 -20.83 -13.40 15.79
N LEU A 52 -20.01 -12.90 16.72
CA LEU A 52 -19.04 -11.84 16.43
C LEU A 52 -18.01 -12.28 15.37
N GLY A 53 -17.55 -13.53 15.43
CA GLY A 53 -16.67 -14.11 14.42
C GLY A 53 -17.30 -14.18 13.03
N LEU A 54 -18.56 -14.62 12.94
CA LEU A 54 -19.32 -14.68 11.68
C LEU A 54 -19.58 -13.29 11.11
N ILE A 55 -19.93 -12.31 11.95
CA ILE A 55 -20.10 -10.91 11.53
C ILE A 55 -18.78 -10.39 10.97
N LEU A 56 -17.67 -10.52 11.71
CA LEU A 56 -16.36 -10.05 11.26
C LEU A 56 -15.96 -10.70 9.93
N ALA A 57 -16.08 -12.03 9.81
CA ALA A 57 -15.75 -12.76 8.59
C ALA A 57 -16.62 -12.34 7.39
N SER A 58 -17.93 -12.18 7.61
CA SER A 58 -18.87 -11.75 6.57
C SER A 58 -18.57 -10.32 6.11
N THR A 59 -18.25 -9.43 7.06
CA THR A 59 -17.94 -8.03 6.76
C THR A 59 -16.63 -7.93 5.98
N LEU A 60 -15.58 -8.63 6.41
CA LEU A 60 -14.30 -8.68 5.71
C LEU A 60 -14.43 -9.32 4.32
N GLY A 61 -15.21 -10.40 4.21
CA GLY A 61 -15.49 -11.06 2.93
C GLY A 61 -16.24 -10.14 1.96
N LEU A 62 -17.21 -9.38 2.44
CA LEU A 62 -17.92 -8.38 1.64
C LEU A 62 -16.97 -7.28 1.16
N PHE A 63 -16.15 -6.71 2.05
CA PHE A 63 -15.18 -5.68 1.67
C PHE A 63 -14.12 -6.19 0.69
N ALA A 64 -13.59 -7.39 0.91
CA ALA A 64 -12.62 -8.01 0.01
C ALA A 64 -13.25 -8.36 -1.35
N GLY A 65 -14.49 -8.86 -1.37
CA GLY A 65 -15.22 -9.19 -2.59
C GLY A 65 -15.55 -7.95 -3.41
N VAL A 66 -16.16 -6.93 -2.79
CA VAL A 66 -16.50 -5.67 -3.46
C VAL A 66 -15.22 -4.94 -3.88
N GLY A 67 -14.26 -4.78 -2.97
CA GLY A 67 -13.00 -4.10 -3.27
C GLY A 67 -12.20 -4.80 -4.37
N GLY A 68 -12.09 -6.13 -4.31
CA GLY A 68 -11.42 -6.93 -5.33
C GLY A 68 -12.11 -6.86 -6.69
N TYR A 69 -13.45 -6.95 -6.72
CA TYR A 69 -14.23 -6.80 -7.95
C TYR A 69 -14.07 -5.40 -8.55
N THR A 70 -14.18 -4.34 -7.75
CA THR A 70 -13.98 -2.95 -8.21
C THR A 70 -12.58 -2.75 -8.74
N PHE A 71 -11.56 -3.26 -8.04
CA PHE A 71 -10.17 -3.16 -8.47
C PHE A 71 -9.93 -3.89 -9.80
N TYR A 72 -10.50 -5.07 -9.98
CA TYR A 72 -10.43 -5.83 -11.22
C TYR A 72 -11.15 -5.12 -12.37
N TYR A 73 -12.40 -4.73 -12.16
CA TYR A 73 -13.23 -4.06 -13.16
C TYR A 73 -12.62 -2.72 -13.60
N GLY A 74 -12.06 -1.96 -12.66
CA GLY A 74 -11.36 -0.70 -12.92
C GLY A 74 -9.96 -0.86 -13.50
N GLN A 75 -9.51 -2.08 -13.83
CA GLN A 75 -8.16 -2.37 -14.32
C GLN A 75 -7.07 -1.82 -13.40
N GLY A 76 -7.19 -1.99 -12.07
CA GLY A 76 -6.31 -1.36 -11.09
C GLY A 76 -4.81 -1.59 -11.32
N PHE A 77 -4.41 -2.77 -11.80
CA PHE A 77 -3.01 -3.06 -12.12
C PHE A 77 -2.47 -2.26 -13.32
N SER A 78 -3.32 -1.84 -14.25
CA SER A 78 -2.89 -1.03 -15.41
C SER A 78 -2.32 0.32 -14.97
N TYR A 79 -2.77 0.86 -13.84
CA TYR A 79 -2.25 2.11 -13.27
C TYR A 79 -0.81 2.01 -12.79
N LEU A 80 -0.28 0.79 -12.57
CA LEU A 80 1.13 0.56 -12.22
C LEU A 80 2.06 0.48 -13.44
N SER A 81 1.47 0.39 -14.63
CA SER A 81 2.15 0.25 -15.93
C SER A 81 2.55 1.62 -16.52
N ASN A 82 3.30 1.54 -17.62
CA ASN A 82 3.61 2.62 -18.56
C ASN A 82 2.76 2.59 -19.83
N ASP A 83 1.85 1.62 -19.99
CA ASP A 83 0.97 1.56 -21.15
C ASP A 83 0.11 2.84 -21.26
N PRO A 84 0.25 3.64 -22.33
CA PRO A 84 -0.56 4.84 -22.56
C PRO A 84 -2.07 4.58 -22.54
N LYS A 85 -2.51 3.35 -22.88
CA LYS A 85 -3.93 2.98 -22.87
C LYS A 85 -4.52 2.99 -21.46
N ALA A 86 -3.70 2.80 -20.42
CA ALA A 86 -4.17 2.89 -19.03
C ALA A 86 -4.66 4.31 -18.69
N CYS A 87 -4.13 5.35 -19.34
CA CYS A 87 -4.54 6.74 -19.10
C CYS A 87 -5.96 7.02 -19.59
N VAL A 88 -6.45 6.29 -20.59
CA VAL A 88 -7.81 6.44 -21.15
C VAL A 88 -8.82 5.45 -20.58
N ASN A 89 -8.50 4.80 -19.45
CA ASN A 89 -9.51 4.08 -18.66
C ASN A 89 -10.61 5.02 -18.17
N CYS A 90 -10.33 6.32 -18.05
CA CYS A 90 -11.31 7.36 -17.77
C CYS A 90 -11.55 8.21 -19.04
N HIS A 91 -12.82 8.43 -19.38
CA HIS A 91 -13.19 9.18 -20.59
C HIS A 91 -12.66 10.63 -20.60
N ILE A 92 -12.48 11.23 -19.44
CA ILE A 92 -11.99 12.61 -19.28
C ILE A 92 -10.55 12.80 -19.79
N MET A 93 -9.78 11.71 -19.92
CA MET A 93 -8.41 11.74 -20.45
C MET A 93 -8.34 11.49 -21.96
N ARG A 94 -9.46 11.21 -22.65
CA ARG A 94 -9.46 10.91 -24.10
C ARG A 94 -8.88 12.03 -24.91
N GLU A 95 -9.26 13.26 -24.59
CA GLU A 95 -8.79 14.47 -25.23
C GLU A 95 -7.27 14.60 -25.17
N GLN A 96 -6.69 14.39 -23.98
CA GLN A 96 -5.25 14.43 -23.74
C GLN A 96 -4.52 13.29 -24.47
N TYR A 97 -5.11 12.10 -24.50
CA TYR A 97 -4.57 10.95 -25.22
C TYR A 97 -4.60 11.16 -26.73
N ASP A 98 -5.67 11.71 -27.28
CA ASP A 98 -5.80 12.01 -28.71
C ASP A 98 -4.83 13.10 -29.14
N GLY A 99 -4.63 14.13 -28.30
CA GLY A 99 -3.59 15.13 -28.49
C GLY A 99 -2.18 14.52 -28.46
N TRP A 100 -1.92 13.61 -27.52
CA TRP A 100 -0.65 12.88 -27.45
C TRP A 100 -0.42 12.02 -28.70
N GLN A 101 -1.41 11.24 -29.14
CA GLN A 101 -1.29 10.38 -30.33
C GLN A 101 -0.93 11.17 -31.61
N LYS A 102 -1.36 12.42 -31.70
CA LYS A 102 -1.06 13.32 -32.83
C LYS A 102 0.23 14.12 -32.62
N SER A 103 0.80 14.10 -31.42
CA SER A 103 2.02 14.83 -31.09
C SER A 103 3.27 14.10 -31.63
N PRO A 104 4.39 14.81 -31.85
CA PRO A 104 5.66 14.17 -32.22
C PRO A 104 6.15 13.14 -31.18
N HIS A 105 5.75 13.27 -29.92
CA HIS A 105 6.25 12.44 -28.83
C HIS A 105 5.60 11.05 -28.75
N HIS A 106 4.47 10.79 -29.43
CA HIS A 106 3.83 9.47 -29.36
C HIS A 106 4.72 8.32 -29.85
N ALA A 107 5.66 8.63 -30.75
CA ALA A 107 6.56 7.64 -31.35
C ALA A 107 7.75 7.28 -30.46
N VAL A 108 8.08 8.12 -29.46
CA VAL A 108 9.32 8.01 -28.67
C VAL A 108 9.10 8.03 -27.16
N ALA A 109 7.94 8.45 -26.68
CA ALA A 109 7.63 8.62 -25.27
C ALA A 109 6.19 8.23 -24.95
N THR A 110 6.01 7.57 -23.82
CA THR A 110 4.70 7.29 -23.19
C THR A 110 4.28 8.44 -22.28
N CYS A 111 3.04 8.40 -21.80
CA CYS A 111 2.51 9.44 -20.89
C CYS A 111 3.39 9.62 -19.64
N ASN A 112 3.87 8.51 -19.07
CA ASN A 112 4.68 8.53 -17.84
C ASN A 112 6.09 9.07 -18.07
N ASP A 113 6.62 9.01 -19.30
CA ASP A 113 7.94 9.57 -19.61
C ASP A 113 7.95 11.09 -19.54
N CYS A 114 6.78 11.73 -19.68
CA CYS A 114 6.63 13.17 -19.47
C CYS A 114 6.07 13.52 -18.07
N HIS A 115 5.12 12.73 -17.56
CA HIS A 115 4.33 13.08 -16.37
C HIS A 115 4.80 12.44 -15.06
N THR A 116 5.86 11.62 -15.08
CA THR A 116 6.41 10.98 -13.87
C THR A 116 7.94 11.01 -13.85
N PRO A 117 8.58 11.10 -12.67
CA PRO A 117 10.03 10.93 -12.58
C PRO A 117 10.47 9.56 -13.10
N HIS A 118 11.70 9.48 -13.62
CA HIS A 118 12.26 8.22 -14.14
C HIS A 118 12.89 7.34 -13.05
N ASP A 119 13.07 7.85 -11.83
CA ASP A 119 13.49 7.03 -10.69
C ASP A 119 12.32 6.21 -10.12
N LEU A 120 12.61 5.01 -9.62
CA LEU A 120 11.58 4.05 -9.22
C LEU A 120 10.64 4.61 -8.13
N ILE A 121 11.22 5.25 -7.11
CA ILE A 121 10.47 5.70 -5.93
C ILE A 121 9.63 6.93 -6.30
N GLY A 122 10.26 7.93 -6.93
CA GLY A 122 9.63 9.16 -7.38
C GLY A 122 8.51 8.91 -8.38
N LYS A 123 8.68 7.93 -9.28
CA LYS A 123 7.64 7.47 -10.20
C LYS A 123 6.39 7.01 -9.46
N TYR A 124 6.52 6.01 -8.58
CA TYR A 124 5.36 5.43 -7.91
C TYR A 124 4.73 6.36 -6.88
N LEU A 125 5.52 7.20 -6.22
CA LEU A 125 5.00 8.25 -5.34
C LEU A 125 4.17 9.27 -6.12
N THR A 126 4.67 9.75 -7.26
CA THR A 126 3.96 10.69 -8.13
C THR A 126 2.69 10.05 -8.70
N LYS A 127 2.73 8.77 -9.11
CA LYS A 127 1.55 8.03 -9.56
C LYS A 127 0.50 7.87 -8.45
N ALA A 128 0.91 7.57 -7.22
CA ALA A 128 0.01 7.46 -6.09
C ALA A 128 -0.67 8.80 -5.75
N GLU A 129 0.11 9.88 -5.70
CA GLU A 129 -0.42 11.22 -5.44
C GLU A 129 -1.35 11.71 -6.55
N ASN A 130 -0.97 11.52 -7.82
CA ASN A 130 -1.81 11.88 -8.96
C ASN A 130 -3.07 11.03 -9.02
N GLY A 131 -2.97 9.73 -8.74
CA GLY A 131 -4.11 8.83 -8.59
C GLY A 131 -5.09 9.33 -7.52
N TYR A 132 -4.60 9.65 -6.32
CA TYR A 132 -5.42 10.21 -5.26
C TYR A 132 -6.09 11.54 -5.66
N ASN A 133 -5.33 12.45 -6.27
CA ASN A 133 -5.84 13.74 -6.72
C ASN A 133 -6.94 13.58 -7.79
N HIS A 134 -6.74 12.69 -8.75
CA HIS A 134 -7.73 12.38 -9.79
C HIS A 134 -8.97 11.71 -9.20
N SER A 135 -8.81 10.71 -8.33
CA SER A 135 -9.92 10.05 -7.67
C SER A 135 -10.75 11.05 -6.85
N LYS A 136 -10.11 11.87 -6.02
CA LYS A 136 -10.82 12.91 -5.25
C LYS A 136 -11.52 13.91 -6.18
N GLY A 137 -10.78 14.48 -7.14
CA GLY A 137 -11.29 15.52 -8.04
C GLY A 137 -12.48 15.02 -8.85
N PHE A 138 -12.39 13.84 -9.45
CA PHE A 138 -13.46 13.30 -10.29
C PHE A 138 -14.62 12.69 -9.50
N THR A 139 -14.41 12.19 -8.28
CA THR A 139 -15.52 11.76 -7.41
C THR A 139 -16.30 12.94 -6.85
N LEU A 140 -15.61 14.00 -6.42
CA LEU A 140 -16.26 15.17 -5.83
C LEU A 140 -16.60 16.26 -6.86
N GLN A 141 -16.21 16.08 -8.12
CA GLN A 141 -16.31 17.08 -9.19
C GLN A 141 -15.67 18.43 -8.78
N ASP A 142 -14.56 18.34 -8.04
CA ASP A 142 -13.80 19.45 -7.45
C ASP A 142 -12.48 19.61 -8.22
N PHE A 143 -12.58 20.07 -9.46
CA PHE A 143 -11.44 20.33 -10.34
C PHE A 143 -11.70 21.53 -11.24
N HIS A 144 -10.63 22.13 -11.75
CA HIS A 144 -10.71 23.23 -12.70
C HIS A 144 -10.87 22.69 -14.13
N GLU A 145 -11.72 23.32 -14.92
CA GLU A 145 -11.83 23.11 -16.36
C GLU A 145 -11.40 24.41 -17.09
N PRO A 146 -10.48 24.34 -18.07
CA PRO A 146 -9.79 23.15 -18.58
C PRO A 146 -8.89 22.48 -17.54
N ILE A 147 -8.69 21.16 -17.61
CA ILE A 147 -7.82 20.43 -16.66
C ILE A 147 -6.39 20.97 -16.75
N MET A 148 -5.90 21.52 -15.64
CA MET A 148 -4.55 22.08 -15.55
C MET A 148 -3.59 21.22 -14.74
N ILE A 149 -2.35 21.13 -15.21
CA ILE A 149 -1.26 20.48 -14.50
C ILE A 149 -0.95 21.22 -13.19
N LYS A 150 -0.75 20.48 -12.09
CA LYS A 150 -0.34 21.06 -10.81
C LYS A 150 1.13 21.50 -10.83
N PRO A 151 1.55 22.50 -10.02
CA PRO A 151 2.93 23.01 -10.02
C PRO A 151 4.01 21.93 -9.86
N ARG A 152 3.81 20.95 -8.96
CA ARG A 152 4.74 19.83 -8.78
C ARG A 152 4.91 18.99 -10.05
N ASN A 153 3.81 18.68 -10.73
CA ASN A 153 3.83 17.89 -11.96
C ASN A 153 4.45 18.69 -13.11
N ALA A 154 4.26 20.02 -13.14
CA ALA A 154 4.92 20.89 -14.10
C ALA A 154 6.46 20.86 -13.95
N THR A 155 6.96 20.84 -12.71
CA THR A 155 8.41 20.66 -12.46
C THR A 155 8.93 19.31 -12.94
N VAL A 156 8.18 18.22 -12.71
CA VAL A 156 8.54 16.89 -13.23
C VAL A 156 8.58 16.90 -14.75
N LEU A 157 7.55 17.47 -15.40
CA LEU A 157 7.49 17.61 -16.85
C LEU A 157 8.70 18.38 -17.40
N GLN A 158 9.01 19.53 -16.81
CA GLN A 158 10.16 20.35 -17.20
C GLN A 158 11.48 19.58 -17.09
N ASN A 159 11.69 18.86 -15.98
CA ASN A 159 12.88 18.04 -15.78
C ASN A 159 13.00 16.93 -16.83
N ASN A 160 11.89 16.29 -17.17
CA ASN A 160 11.88 15.23 -18.17
C ASN A 160 12.16 15.77 -19.58
N CYS A 161 11.61 16.94 -19.94
CA CYS A 161 11.98 17.65 -21.17
C CYS A 161 13.50 17.87 -21.25
N VAL A 162 14.10 18.44 -20.21
CA VAL A 162 15.54 18.70 -20.16
C VAL A 162 16.35 17.41 -20.19
N SER A 163 15.89 16.34 -19.54
CA SER A 163 16.62 15.07 -19.49
C SER A 163 16.78 14.43 -20.87
N CYS A 164 15.73 14.48 -21.70
CA CYS A 164 15.77 13.95 -23.06
C CYS A 164 16.44 14.92 -24.04
N HIS A 165 16.27 16.23 -23.85
CA HIS A 165 16.79 17.26 -24.75
C HIS A 165 18.10 17.90 -24.28
N VAL A 166 18.83 17.26 -23.36
CA VAL A 166 20.03 17.83 -22.72
C VAL A 166 21.03 18.36 -23.75
N GLN A 167 21.30 17.61 -24.82
CA GLN A 167 22.25 18.00 -25.87
C GLN A 167 21.86 19.28 -26.61
N ILE A 168 20.57 19.63 -26.64
CA ILE A 168 20.05 20.83 -27.28
C ILE A 168 20.08 22.02 -26.30
N VAL A 169 19.76 21.77 -25.03
CA VAL A 169 19.49 22.84 -24.06
C VAL A 169 20.68 23.19 -23.15
N ASP A 170 21.69 22.33 -23.07
CA ASP A 170 22.88 22.50 -22.20
C ASP A 170 23.62 23.83 -22.47
N GLY A 171 23.64 24.29 -23.73
CA GLY A 171 24.29 25.56 -24.13
C GLY A 171 23.37 26.78 -24.22
N ILE A 172 22.04 26.61 -24.10
CA ILE A 172 21.04 27.69 -24.31
C ILE A 172 20.48 28.16 -22.96
N ASN A 173 20.50 27.31 -21.94
CA ASN A 173 19.98 27.65 -20.63
C ASN A 173 20.87 28.67 -19.91
N THR A 174 20.48 29.95 -19.96
CA THR A 174 21.11 31.03 -19.18
C THR A 174 21.05 30.81 -17.66
N HIS A 175 20.24 29.84 -17.20
CA HIS A 175 20.07 29.42 -15.81
C HIS A 175 19.97 27.89 -15.67
N ALA A 176 20.88 27.14 -16.30
CA ALA A 176 20.94 25.69 -16.18
C ALA A 176 20.98 25.26 -14.69
N GLY A 177 19.98 24.48 -14.25
CA GLY A 177 19.90 23.96 -12.88
C GLY A 177 19.20 24.84 -11.85
N ASP A 178 18.68 26.03 -12.20
CA ASP A 178 17.79 26.83 -11.33
C ASP A 178 16.34 26.78 -11.86
N PRO A 179 15.48 25.89 -11.32
CA PRO A 179 14.09 25.72 -11.78
C PRO A 179 13.25 26.99 -11.65
N LYS A 180 13.68 27.98 -10.86
CA LYS A 180 12.92 29.23 -10.63
C LYS A 180 13.23 30.31 -11.67
N LYS A 181 14.27 30.12 -12.48
CA LYS A 181 14.74 31.09 -13.49
C LYS A 181 14.78 30.53 -14.90
N MET A 182 14.68 29.21 -15.06
CA MET A 182 14.52 28.57 -16.36
C MET A 182 13.10 28.86 -16.89
N LEU A 183 13.00 29.26 -18.15
CA LEU A 183 11.70 29.35 -18.82
C LEU A 183 11.21 27.93 -19.11
N ASP A 184 9.97 27.62 -18.74
CA ASP A 184 9.38 26.31 -19.00
C ASP A 184 9.36 26.02 -20.50
N CYS A 185 9.78 24.81 -20.90
CA CYS A 185 9.83 24.40 -22.31
C CYS A 185 8.46 24.60 -22.99
N VAL A 186 7.41 24.20 -22.27
CA VAL A 186 6.02 24.28 -22.72
C VAL A 186 5.46 25.70 -22.76
N HIS A 187 6.19 26.72 -22.27
CA HIS A 187 5.81 28.12 -22.47
C HIS A 187 5.76 28.46 -23.97
N CYS A 188 6.75 27.99 -24.73
CA CYS A 188 6.83 28.14 -26.18
C CYS A 188 6.38 26.87 -26.93
N HIS A 189 6.73 25.69 -26.43
CA HIS A 189 6.42 24.39 -27.04
C HIS A 189 5.08 23.83 -26.54
N ARG A 190 3.99 24.58 -26.72
CA ARG A 190 2.68 24.28 -26.10
C ARG A 190 2.03 23.00 -26.61
N ASP A 191 2.32 22.60 -27.85
CA ASP A 191 1.57 21.55 -28.54
C ASP A 191 2.29 20.18 -28.56
N VAL A 192 3.45 20.09 -27.90
CA VAL A 192 4.32 18.89 -27.99
C VAL A 192 3.80 17.68 -27.23
N GLY A 193 2.93 17.89 -26.23
CA GLY A 193 2.39 16.83 -25.38
C GLY A 193 0.93 16.51 -25.67
N HIS A 194 0.10 17.54 -25.80
CA HIS A 194 -1.35 17.42 -25.99
C HIS A 194 -1.82 18.46 -27.02
N GLY A 195 -1.23 18.42 -28.22
CA GLY A 195 -1.46 19.39 -29.29
C GLY A 195 -2.94 19.67 -29.56
N PRO A 196 -3.25 20.84 -30.13
CA PRO A 196 -4.58 21.37 -30.03
C PRO A 196 -5.55 20.58 -30.92
N ILE A 197 -6.79 20.61 -30.47
CA ILE A 197 -7.87 19.68 -30.78
C ILE A 197 -8.96 20.54 -31.40
N HIS A 198 -8.59 21.11 -32.53
CA HIS A 198 -9.42 21.94 -33.38
C HIS A 198 -8.99 21.69 -34.82
#